data_AF-M0AVG3-F1
#
_entry.id   AF-M0AVG3-F1
#
_cell.length_a   1.000
_cell.length_b   1.000
_cell.length_c   1.000
_cell.angle_alpha   90.00
_cell.angle_beta   90.00
_cell.angle_gamma   90.00
#
_symmetry.space_group_name_H-M   'P 1'
#
loop_
_entity.id
_entity.type
_entity.pdbx_description
1 polymer ?
#
loop_
_entity_poly.entity_id
_entity_poly.type
_entity_poly.pdbx_seq_one_letter_code
_entity_poly.pdbx_strand_id
1 'polypeptide(L)'
;MERTPNGTSVGVDDPYEFAGVCDHLTGEGQCRYAFDHYEHDPEFARERADEDYACPVVDPERDETWADCPHFRSRNRDRECVRCGLAEKRLAHDDERPLLEEHHLSYNDGHRPSSDQNASRSEDARDGESLSHEITVYLCRWCHAKVHNSWARITDDAAPDPEAIAELEGRHSRERDEFGFESAAERYDRAGDDE
;
A
#
# COMPACT_ATOMS: atom_id res chain seq x y z
N MET A 1 -12.09 15.45 -1.01
CA MET A 1 -11.31 14.55 -0.14
C MET A 1 -12.19 13.41 0.29
N GLU A 2 -11.86 12.23 -0.22
CA GLU A 2 -12.49 10.99 0.19
C GLU A 2 -12.17 10.65 1.65
N ARG A 3 -12.98 9.76 2.23
CA ARG A 3 -12.91 9.39 3.63
C ARG A 3 -12.83 7.89 3.79
N THR A 4 -12.03 7.46 4.75
CA THR A 4 -12.03 6.12 5.32
C THR A 4 -13.43 5.75 5.83
N PRO A 5 -13.75 4.44 6.00
CA PRO A 5 -14.99 3.99 6.63
C PRO A 5 -15.27 4.58 8.02
N ASN A 6 -14.21 4.99 8.74
CA ASN A 6 -14.29 5.66 10.04
C ASN A 6 -14.48 7.20 9.94
N GLY A 7 -14.65 7.75 8.74
CA GLY A 7 -14.85 9.17 8.48
C GLY A 7 -13.59 10.04 8.47
N THR A 8 -12.40 9.48 8.70
CA THR A 8 -11.12 10.21 8.57
C THR A 8 -10.72 10.38 7.11
N SER A 9 -10.03 11.47 6.76
CA SER A 9 -9.57 11.74 5.39
C SER A 9 -8.55 10.70 4.93
N VAL A 10 -8.65 10.24 3.67
CA VAL A 10 -7.57 9.47 3.00
C VAL A 10 -6.55 10.38 2.29
N GLY A 11 -6.70 11.71 2.41
CA GLY A 11 -5.70 12.66 1.91
C GLY A 11 -5.65 12.87 0.39
N VAL A 12 -6.61 12.31 -0.36
CA VAL A 12 -6.78 12.48 -1.82
C VAL A 12 -8.19 12.94 -2.18
N ASP A 13 -8.31 13.57 -3.35
CA ASP A 13 -9.61 13.88 -3.96
C ASP A 13 -10.10 12.74 -4.86
N ASP A 14 -9.20 12.03 -5.56
CA ASP A 14 -9.48 10.83 -6.37
C ASP A 14 -8.37 9.76 -6.17
N PRO A 15 -8.67 8.54 -5.70
CA PRO A 15 -7.71 7.44 -5.55
C PRO A 15 -7.14 6.93 -6.86
N TYR A 16 -7.90 7.02 -7.95
CA TYR A 16 -7.49 6.45 -9.23
C TYR A 16 -6.32 7.20 -9.85
N GLU A 17 -6.10 8.45 -9.45
CA GLU A 17 -4.88 9.20 -9.79
C GLU A 17 -3.60 8.52 -9.28
N PHE A 18 -3.71 7.65 -8.26
CA PHE A 18 -2.61 6.89 -7.66
C PHE A 18 -2.67 5.39 -7.99
N ALA A 19 -3.68 4.96 -8.75
CA ALA A 19 -3.84 3.59 -9.14
C ALA A 19 -2.90 3.24 -10.31
N GLY A 20 -2.23 2.10 -10.19
CA GLY A 20 -1.47 1.49 -11.26
C GLY A 20 -2.29 0.41 -11.98
N VAL A 21 -1.59 -0.54 -12.59
CA VAL A 21 -2.23 -1.73 -13.18
C VAL A 21 -2.83 -2.63 -12.09
N CYS A 22 -3.89 -3.35 -12.45
CA CYS A 22 -4.52 -4.29 -11.54
C CYS A 22 -3.55 -5.43 -11.15
N ASP A 23 -3.49 -5.75 -9.85
CA ASP A 23 -2.71 -6.86 -9.30
C ASP A 23 -3.14 -8.24 -9.80
N HIS A 24 -4.36 -8.35 -10.32
CA HIS A 24 -4.91 -9.56 -10.88
C HIS A 24 -4.67 -9.69 -12.38
N LEU A 25 -4.16 -8.64 -13.03
CA LEU A 25 -3.82 -8.68 -14.45
C LEU A 25 -2.56 -9.53 -14.67
N THR A 26 -2.65 -10.53 -15.52
CA THR A 26 -1.48 -11.30 -15.98
C THR A 26 -0.77 -10.57 -17.11
N GLY A 27 0.48 -10.95 -17.39
CA GLY A 27 1.22 -10.41 -18.54
C GLY A 27 0.62 -10.75 -19.90
N GLU A 28 -0.31 -11.71 -19.96
CA GLU A 28 -1.04 -12.12 -21.15
C GLU A 28 -2.37 -11.36 -21.31
N GLY A 29 -2.69 -10.41 -20.42
CA GLY A 29 -3.93 -9.66 -20.48
C GLY A 29 -5.13 -10.37 -19.84
N GLN A 30 -4.90 -11.41 -19.04
CA GLN A 30 -5.97 -12.19 -18.42
C GLN A 30 -6.24 -11.77 -16.97
N CYS A 31 -7.47 -11.99 -16.51
CA CYS A 31 -7.92 -11.75 -15.15
C CYS A 31 -7.70 -12.99 -14.27
N ARG A 32 -6.61 -12.99 -13.50
CA ARG A 32 -6.32 -14.06 -12.53
C ARG A 32 -7.37 -14.16 -11.42
N TYR A 33 -8.02 -13.05 -11.04
CA TYR A 33 -9.06 -13.07 -10.00
C TYR A 33 -10.21 -14.00 -10.38
N ALA A 34 -10.74 -13.85 -11.60
CA ALA A 34 -11.84 -14.67 -12.10
C ALA A 34 -11.49 -16.17 -12.14
N PHE A 35 -10.21 -16.50 -12.37
CA PHE A 35 -9.73 -17.88 -12.40
C PHE A 35 -9.52 -18.45 -10.98
N ASP A 36 -8.76 -17.76 -10.14
CA ASP A 36 -8.36 -18.25 -8.80
C ASP A 36 -9.49 -18.13 -7.75
N HIS A 37 -10.43 -17.20 -7.95
CA HIS A 37 -11.49 -16.85 -6.99
C HIS A 37 -12.89 -16.99 -7.60
N TYR A 38 -13.10 -17.96 -8.48
CA TYR A 38 -14.36 -18.16 -9.20
C TYR A 38 -15.59 -18.33 -8.29
N GLU A 39 -15.39 -18.77 -7.04
CA GLU A 39 -16.48 -18.94 -6.06
C GLU A 39 -16.90 -17.64 -5.39
N HIS A 40 -16.02 -16.62 -5.38
CA HIS A 40 -16.28 -15.35 -4.71
C HIS A 40 -17.25 -14.48 -5.49
N ASP A 41 -17.15 -14.52 -6.82
CA ASP A 41 -18.08 -13.88 -7.75
C ASP A 41 -18.29 -14.81 -8.96
N PRO A 42 -19.23 -15.76 -8.86
CA PRO A 42 -19.46 -16.76 -9.90
C PRO A 42 -19.97 -16.17 -11.22
N GLU A 43 -20.66 -15.03 -11.17
CA GLU A 43 -21.17 -14.37 -12.37
C GLU A 43 -20.02 -13.74 -13.16
N PHE A 44 -19.22 -12.91 -12.49
CA PHE A 44 -18.02 -12.34 -13.08
C PHE A 44 -17.08 -13.43 -13.60
N ALA A 45 -16.84 -14.48 -12.80
CA ALA A 45 -15.95 -15.57 -13.21
C ALA A 45 -16.46 -16.31 -14.45
N ARG A 46 -17.78 -16.53 -14.58
CA ARG A 46 -18.37 -17.16 -15.75
C ARG A 46 -18.26 -16.28 -16.99
N GLU A 47 -18.59 -15.00 -16.89
CA GLU A 47 -18.43 -14.08 -18.02
C GLU A 47 -16.99 -14.02 -18.51
N ARG A 48 -16.03 -13.93 -17.58
CA ARG A 48 -14.62 -13.96 -17.93
C ARG A 48 -14.24 -15.31 -18.55
N ALA A 49 -14.75 -16.44 -18.04
CA ALA A 49 -14.48 -17.76 -18.61
C ALA A 49 -14.98 -17.91 -20.06
N ASP A 50 -16.12 -17.31 -20.40
CA ASP A 50 -16.65 -17.28 -21.78
C ASP A 50 -15.76 -16.46 -22.74
N GLU A 51 -14.89 -15.62 -22.19
CA GLU A 51 -13.93 -14.76 -22.90
C GLU A 51 -12.46 -15.17 -22.65
N ASP A 52 -12.19 -16.46 -22.39
CA ASP A 52 -10.85 -16.99 -22.11
C ASP A 52 -10.10 -16.24 -20.99
N TYR A 53 -10.86 -15.74 -20.01
CA TYR A 53 -10.44 -14.91 -18.90
C TYR A 53 -9.80 -13.57 -19.32
N ALA A 54 -10.09 -13.05 -20.51
CA ALA A 54 -9.62 -11.74 -20.93
C ALA A 54 -10.01 -10.65 -19.92
N CYS A 55 -9.08 -9.75 -19.59
CA CYS A 55 -9.37 -8.63 -18.70
C CYS A 55 -10.07 -7.51 -19.48
N PRO A 56 -11.31 -7.14 -19.10
CA PRO A 56 -12.12 -6.20 -19.87
C PRO A 56 -11.55 -4.77 -19.92
N VAL A 57 -10.73 -4.39 -18.93
CA VAL A 57 -10.16 -3.03 -18.82
C VAL A 57 -8.96 -2.79 -19.73
N VAL A 58 -8.20 -3.85 -20.06
CA VAL A 58 -7.03 -3.73 -20.96
C VAL A 58 -7.35 -4.13 -22.40
N ASP A 59 -8.60 -4.55 -22.64
CA ASP A 59 -9.12 -4.84 -23.96
C ASP A 59 -9.30 -3.53 -24.73
N PRO A 60 -8.56 -3.31 -25.84
CA PRO A 60 -8.64 -2.06 -26.61
C PRO A 60 -9.97 -1.88 -27.34
N GLU A 61 -10.80 -2.92 -27.43
CA GLU A 61 -12.13 -2.87 -28.04
C GLU A 61 -13.21 -2.45 -27.04
N ARG A 62 -12.86 -2.26 -25.77
CA ARG A 62 -13.76 -1.87 -24.69
C ARG A 62 -13.41 -0.50 -24.11
N ASP A 63 -14.44 0.18 -23.62
CA ASP A 63 -14.34 1.47 -22.95
C ASP A 63 -14.28 1.34 -21.42
N GLU A 64 -14.12 0.12 -20.90
CA GLU A 64 -14.15 -0.17 -19.47
C GLU A 64 -12.86 0.33 -18.78
N THR A 65 -13.00 1.01 -17.64
CA THR A 65 -11.89 1.54 -16.86
C THR A 65 -11.68 0.74 -15.58
N TRP A 66 -10.59 1.02 -14.85
CA TRP A 66 -10.36 0.40 -13.54
C TRP A 66 -11.49 0.63 -12.54
N ALA A 67 -12.17 1.78 -12.66
CA ALA A 67 -13.31 2.12 -11.82
C ALA A 67 -14.56 1.28 -12.09
N ASP A 68 -14.65 0.66 -13.27
CA ASP A 68 -15.79 -0.17 -13.66
C ASP A 68 -15.60 -1.65 -13.24
N CYS A 69 -14.36 -2.07 -12.97
CA CYS A 69 -14.05 -3.47 -12.63
C CYS A 69 -14.34 -3.76 -11.15
N PRO A 70 -15.27 -4.67 -10.78
CA PRO A 70 -15.69 -4.90 -9.39
C PRO A 70 -14.62 -5.46 -8.45
N HIS A 71 -13.57 -6.04 -9.02
CA HIS A 71 -12.46 -6.69 -8.30
C HIS A 71 -11.12 -6.00 -8.55
N PHE A 72 -11.16 -4.72 -8.94
CA PHE A 72 -9.93 -3.96 -9.15
C PHE A 72 -9.14 -3.81 -7.85
N ARG A 73 -7.87 -4.20 -7.91
CA ARG A 73 -6.90 -3.97 -6.84
C ARG A 73 -5.62 -3.42 -7.41
N SER A 74 -5.16 -2.30 -6.88
CA SER A 74 -3.86 -1.71 -7.21
C SER A 74 -3.10 -1.39 -5.93
N ARG A 75 -2.11 -2.23 -5.61
CA ARG A 75 -1.18 -1.95 -4.52
C ARG A 75 0.09 -1.36 -5.08
N ASN A 76 0.44 -0.16 -4.62
CA ASN A 76 1.70 0.46 -4.97
C ASN A 76 2.87 -0.44 -4.50
N ARG A 77 3.86 -0.65 -5.37
CA ARG A 77 5.03 -1.50 -5.10
C ARG A 77 6.29 -0.68 -4.87
N ASP A 78 6.25 0.61 -5.19
CA ASP A 78 7.34 1.54 -4.98
C ASP A 78 7.47 1.77 -3.48
N ARG A 79 8.61 1.35 -2.94
CA ARG A 79 8.92 1.43 -1.51
C ARG A 79 9.39 2.84 -1.16
N GLU A 80 8.57 3.82 -1.46
CA GLU A 80 8.80 5.25 -1.22
C GLU A 80 7.52 5.92 -0.71
N CYS A 81 7.67 6.85 0.23
CA CYS A 81 6.58 7.68 0.70
C CYS A 81 6.11 8.64 -0.42
N VAL A 82 4.88 8.45 -0.91
CA VAL A 82 4.31 9.28 -1.99
C VAL A 82 4.27 10.78 -1.65
N ARG A 83 4.18 11.12 -0.35
CA ARG A 83 4.09 12.51 0.10
C ARG A 83 5.43 13.24 0.23
N CYS A 84 6.49 12.55 0.67
CA CYS A 84 7.76 13.20 1.00
C CYS A 84 9.01 12.57 0.38
N GLY A 85 8.86 11.50 -0.41
CA GLY A 85 9.97 10.84 -1.09
C GLY A 85 10.88 10.02 -0.16
N LEU A 86 10.50 9.78 1.10
CA LEU A 86 11.30 8.93 1.99
C LEU A 86 11.28 7.48 1.48
N ALA A 87 12.43 6.95 1.08
CA ALA A 87 12.57 5.57 0.67
C ALA A 87 12.61 4.61 1.87
N GLU A 88 12.08 3.41 1.70
CA GLU A 88 12.21 2.34 2.70
C GLU A 88 13.65 1.84 2.79
N LYS A 89 14.08 1.53 4.01
CA LYS A 89 15.30 0.79 4.27
C LYS A 89 14.99 -0.29 5.30
N ARG A 90 14.91 -1.55 4.86
CA ARG A 90 14.76 -2.69 5.77
C ARG A 90 16.13 -3.26 6.10
N LEU A 91 16.37 -3.49 7.39
CA LEU A 91 17.49 -4.29 7.85
C LEU A 91 17.09 -5.75 7.79
N ALA A 92 17.92 -6.59 7.15
CA ALA A 92 17.67 -8.02 7.17
C ALA A 92 17.85 -8.50 8.62
N HIS A 93 16.91 -9.29 9.13
CA HIS A 93 16.93 -9.83 10.51
C HIS A 93 16.55 -8.85 11.63
N ASP A 94 16.01 -7.69 11.31
CA ASP A 94 15.44 -6.76 12.29
C ASP A 94 13.90 -6.74 12.20
N ASP A 95 13.23 -6.91 13.33
CA ASP A 95 11.76 -6.88 13.48
C ASP A 95 11.23 -5.47 13.85
N GLU A 96 12.09 -4.45 13.80
CA GLU A 96 11.70 -3.06 13.98
C GLU A 96 10.55 -2.63 13.05
N ARG A 97 9.68 -1.76 13.56
CA ARG A 97 8.57 -1.19 12.78
C ARG A 97 9.11 -0.54 11.49
N PRO A 98 8.59 -0.89 10.29
CA PRO A 98 9.04 -0.31 9.02
C PRO A 98 8.96 1.22 8.99
N LEU A 99 9.76 1.85 8.12
CA LEU A 99 9.65 3.29 7.91
C LEU A 99 8.35 3.64 7.16
N LEU A 100 7.98 2.79 6.20
CA LEU A 100 6.79 2.94 5.38
C LEU A 100 5.65 2.02 5.82
N GLU A 101 4.45 2.56 5.77
CA GLU A 101 3.19 1.89 6.07
C GLU A 101 2.28 1.98 4.86
N GLU A 102 1.50 0.92 4.65
CA GLU A 102 0.49 0.89 3.61
C GLU A 102 -0.68 1.81 4.01
N HIS A 103 -1.04 2.71 3.11
CA HIS A 103 -2.11 3.67 3.27
C HIS A 103 -3.18 3.39 2.22
N HIS A 104 -4.38 3.07 2.68
CA HIS A 104 -5.52 2.77 1.82
C HIS A 104 -6.20 4.05 1.37
N LEU A 105 -6.26 4.25 0.06
CA LEU A 105 -7.03 5.32 -0.57
C LEU A 105 -8.48 4.88 -0.81
N SER A 106 -8.66 3.60 -1.20
CA SER A 106 -9.95 2.94 -1.30
C SER A 106 -9.91 1.59 -0.60
N TYR A 107 -11.02 1.22 0.05
CA TYR A 107 -11.16 -0.01 0.83
C TYR A 107 -12.11 -0.97 0.11
N ASN A 108 -11.77 -2.26 0.14
CA ASN A 108 -12.73 -3.31 -0.09
C ASN A 108 -13.76 -3.27 1.06
N ASP A 109 -15.04 -3.06 0.74
CA ASP A 109 -16.17 -3.01 1.69
C ASP A 109 -16.30 -4.26 2.60
N GLY A 110 -15.51 -5.32 2.34
CA GLY A 110 -15.36 -6.48 3.22
C GLY A 110 -14.44 -6.32 4.44
N HIS A 111 -13.58 -5.29 4.54
CA HIS A 111 -12.63 -5.15 5.64
C HIS A 111 -13.05 -4.07 6.66
N ARG A 112 -13.97 -4.45 7.56
CA ARG A 112 -14.30 -3.61 8.73
C ARG A 112 -13.15 -3.64 9.74
N PRO A 113 -12.68 -2.49 10.25
CA PRO A 113 -11.67 -2.47 11.31
C PRO A 113 -12.17 -3.17 12.58
N SER A 114 -11.25 -3.81 13.30
CA SER A 114 -11.52 -4.69 14.45
C SER A 114 -12.29 -4.04 15.61
N SER A 115 -12.41 -2.70 15.66
CA SER A 115 -13.07 -1.95 16.74
C SER A 115 -14.60 -2.01 16.72
N ASP A 116 -15.21 -2.30 15.55
CA ASP A 116 -16.66 -2.11 15.34
C ASP A 116 -17.37 -3.39 14.87
N GLN A 117 -16.93 -4.54 15.35
CA GLN A 117 -17.53 -5.85 15.05
C GLN A 117 -18.99 -5.99 15.54
N ASN A 118 -19.46 -5.09 16.41
CA ASN A 118 -20.79 -5.13 17.02
C ASN A 118 -21.77 -4.05 16.53
N ALA A 119 -21.38 -3.22 15.55
CA ALA A 119 -22.30 -2.24 14.98
C ALA A 119 -23.35 -2.95 14.10
N SER A 120 -24.63 -2.76 14.44
CA SER A 120 -25.77 -3.26 13.69
C SER A 120 -25.61 -2.95 12.20
N ARG A 121 -25.81 -3.95 11.34
CA ARG A 121 -25.85 -3.76 9.88
C ARG A 121 -26.85 -2.65 9.58
N SER A 122 -26.36 -1.53 9.02
CA SER A 122 -27.22 -0.48 8.47
C SER A 122 -28.15 -1.13 7.45
N GLU A 123 -29.46 -0.96 7.60
CA GLU A 123 -30.47 -1.58 6.73
C GLU A 123 -30.46 -1.01 5.30
N ASP A 124 -29.67 0.05 5.06
CA ASP A 124 -29.49 0.73 3.78
C ASP A 124 -28.50 0.03 2.81
N ALA A 125 -27.89 -1.10 3.19
CA ALA A 125 -27.01 -1.90 2.31
C ALA A 125 -27.79 -2.98 1.51
N ARG A 126 -28.95 -2.62 0.96
CA ARG A 126 -29.77 -3.51 0.13
C ARG A 126 -30.20 -2.81 -1.16
N ASP A 127 -29.23 -2.43 -1.98
CA ASP A 127 -29.33 -2.42 -3.45
C ASP A 127 -27.98 -2.01 -4.04
N GLY A 128 -27.38 -2.88 -4.87
CA GLY A 128 -26.25 -2.59 -5.75
C GLY A 128 -24.84 -2.76 -5.15
N GLU A 129 -24.25 -3.94 -5.36
CA GLU A 129 -22.82 -4.16 -5.68
C GLU A 129 -21.84 -3.09 -5.16
N SER A 130 -21.45 -3.18 -3.90
CA SER A 130 -20.30 -2.43 -3.39
C SER A 130 -19.03 -2.92 -4.10
N LEU A 131 -18.57 -2.17 -5.12
CA LEU A 131 -17.32 -2.43 -5.82
C LEU A 131 -16.18 -2.51 -4.79
N SER A 132 -15.49 -3.65 -4.76
CA SER A 132 -14.58 -4.01 -3.68
C SER A 132 -13.16 -3.49 -3.90
N HIS A 133 -13.03 -2.24 -4.35
CA HIS A 133 -11.77 -1.69 -4.81
C HIS A 133 -10.76 -1.53 -3.69
N GLU A 134 -9.53 -1.99 -3.95
CA GLU A 134 -8.43 -1.82 -3.00
C GLU A 134 -7.30 -1.07 -3.71
N ILE A 135 -7.14 0.20 -3.36
CA ILE A 135 -6.05 1.05 -3.87
C ILE A 135 -5.19 1.46 -2.69
N THR A 136 -3.92 1.07 -2.71
CA THR A 136 -2.98 1.39 -1.63
C THR A 136 -1.72 2.05 -2.12
N VAL A 137 -1.19 2.95 -1.30
CA VAL A 137 0.10 3.63 -1.48
C VAL A 137 0.96 3.45 -0.24
N TYR A 138 2.25 3.77 -0.34
CA TYR A 138 3.11 3.85 0.84
C TYR A 138 3.25 5.27 1.35
N LEU A 139 3.11 5.43 2.67
CA LEU A 139 3.45 6.66 3.39
C LEU A 139 4.43 6.32 4.51
N CYS A 140 5.38 7.20 4.79
CA CYS A 140 6.18 7.04 6.00
C CYS A 140 5.30 7.22 7.25
N ARG A 141 5.64 6.54 8.35
CA ARG A 141 4.81 6.56 9.59
C ARG A 141 4.43 7.97 10.06
N TRP A 142 5.31 8.96 9.83
CA TRP A 142 5.05 10.37 10.15
C TRP A 142 4.05 11.03 9.21
N CYS A 143 4.20 10.84 7.89
CA CYS A 143 3.24 11.37 6.92
C CYS A 143 1.88 10.70 7.05
N HIS A 144 1.87 9.38 7.28
CA HIS A 144 0.66 8.61 7.52
C HIS A 144 -0.14 9.17 8.71
N ALA A 145 0.55 9.41 9.83
CA ALA A 145 -0.05 10.07 10.99
C ALA A 145 -0.56 11.49 10.66
N LYS A 146 0.17 12.28 9.86
CA LYS A 146 -0.27 13.63 9.48
C LYS A 146 -1.54 13.62 8.63
N VAL A 147 -1.68 12.69 7.70
CA VAL A 147 -2.90 12.57 6.87
C VAL A 147 -4.13 12.30 7.76
N HIS A 148 -4.05 11.34 8.66
CA HIS A 148 -5.18 10.99 9.52
C HIS A 148 -5.42 11.96 10.69
N ASN A 149 -4.37 12.51 11.30
CA ASN A 149 -4.49 13.32 12.52
C ASN A 149 -4.56 14.83 12.25
N SER A 150 -4.15 15.30 11.07
CA SER A 150 -4.07 16.74 10.75
C SER A 150 -4.69 17.14 9.42
N TRP A 151 -5.43 16.24 8.75
CA TRP A 151 -6.07 16.47 7.44
C TRP A 151 -5.10 16.90 6.33
N ALA A 152 -3.81 16.56 6.45
CA ALA A 152 -2.84 16.81 5.38
C ALA A 152 -3.21 15.98 4.14
N ARG A 153 -2.87 16.50 2.95
CA ARG A 153 -3.00 15.76 1.70
C ARG A 153 -1.71 15.01 1.39
N ILE A 154 -1.84 13.92 0.63
CA ILE A 154 -0.65 13.20 0.14
C ILE A 154 0.04 13.97 -0.98
N THR A 155 -0.68 14.85 -1.68
CA THR A 155 -0.16 15.71 -2.75
C THR A 155 0.44 17.03 -2.25
N ASP A 156 0.42 17.28 -0.94
CA ASP A 156 1.07 18.46 -0.38
C ASP A 156 2.59 18.33 -0.52
N ASP A 157 3.23 19.40 -1.01
CA ASP A 157 4.70 19.47 -1.04
C ASP A 157 5.24 19.42 0.40
N ALA A 158 6.04 18.39 0.68
CA ALA A 158 6.51 18.11 2.02
C ALA A 158 7.91 17.49 2.02
N ALA A 159 8.80 18.10 2.79
CA ALA A 159 10.07 17.46 3.15
C ALA A 159 9.83 16.32 4.16
N PRO A 160 10.68 15.28 4.17
CA PRO A 160 10.68 14.28 5.23
C PRO A 160 10.82 14.92 6.62
N ASP A 161 10.16 14.33 7.61
CA ASP A 161 10.28 14.77 8.98
C ASP A 161 11.73 14.59 9.47
N PRO A 162 12.33 15.53 10.25
CA PRO A 162 13.68 15.34 10.77
C PRO A 162 13.86 14.04 11.55
N GLU A 163 12.84 13.59 12.27
CA GLU A 163 12.87 12.30 12.96
C GLU A 163 12.86 11.12 11.97
N ALA A 164 12.19 11.27 10.83
CA ALA A 164 12.20 10.27 9.76
C ALA A 164 13.57 10.12 9.12
N ILE A 165 14.27 11.24 8.92
CA ILE A 165 15.64 11.25 8.40
C ILE A 165 16.57 10.60 9.42
N ALA A 166 16.47 10.97 10.70
CA ALA A 166 17.31 10.40 11.74
C ALA A 166 17.18 8.87 11.83
N GLU A 167 15.97 8.34 11.67
CA GLU A 167 15.72 6.89 11.67
C GLU A 167 16.28 6.19 10.43
N LEU A 168 16.14 6.81 9.24
CA LEU A 168 16.74 6.30 8.02
C LEU A 168 18.27 6.24 8.12
N GLU A 169 18.90 7.31 8.59
CA GLU A 169 20.36 7.37 8.81
C GLU A 169 20.82 6.38 9.89
N GLY A 170 20.00 6.18 10.93
CA GLY A 170 20.25 5.17 11.96
C GLY A 170 20.30 3.76 11.36
N ARG A 171 19.38 3.43 10.45
CA ARG A 171 19.40 2.15 9.72
C ARG A 171 20.60 2.03 8.80
N HIS A 172 20.96 3.09 8.08
CA HIS A 172 22.19 3.08 7.27
C HIS A 172 23.44 2.86 8.12
N SER A 173 23.51 3.44 9.32
CA SER A 173 24.64 3.25 10.22
C SER A 173 24.76 1.80 10.65
N ARG A 174 23.66 1.17 11.08
CA ARG A 174 23.64 -0.24 11.50
C ARG A 174 24.00 -1.20 10.37
N GLU A 175 23.46 -0.99 9.17
CA GLU A 175 23.86 -1.76 7.98
C GLU A 175 25.37 -1.64 7.73
N ARG A 176 25.93 -0.42 7.84
CA ARG A 176 27.36 -0.19 7.66
C ARG A 176 28.20 -0.84 8.76
N ASP A 177 27.70 -0.92 9.99
CA ASP A 177 28.35 -1.61 11.10
C ASP A 177 28.36 -3.14 10.87
N GLU A 178 27.26 -3.71 10.36
CA GLU A 178 27.16 -5.14 10.02
C GLU A 178 28.11 -5.53 8.87
N PHE A 179 28.27 -4.67 7.86
CA PHE A 179 29.24 -4.85 6.79
C PHE A 179 30.62 -4.25 7.11
N GLY A 180 30.78 -3.70 8.32
CA GLY A 180 31.98 -3.02 8.77
C GLY A 180 33.12 -4.01 8.96
N PHE A 181 34.12 -3.93 8.08
CA PHE A 181 35.38 -4.61 8.32
C PHE A 181 36.17 -3.84 9.37
N GLU A 182 36.34 -4.43 10.56
CA GLU A 182 37.26 -3.92 11.56
C GLU A 182 38.69 -3.97 11.01
N SER A 183 39.32 -2.80 10.81
CA SER A 183 40.68 -2.74 10.31
C SER A 183 41.67 -3.28 11.34
N ALA A 184 42.83 -3.75 10.86
CA ALA A 184 43.85 -4.28 11.76
C ALA A 184 44.34 -3.22 12.78
N ALA A 185 44.35 -1.93 12.41
CA ALA A 185 44.75 -0.84 13.30
C ALA A 185 43.79 -0.67 14.48
N GLU A 186 42.48 -0.67 14.23
CA GLU A 186 41.44 -0.58 15.26
C GLU A 186 41.49 -1.77 16.24
N ARG A 187 41.97 -2.92 15.78
CA ARG A 187 42.14 -4.12 16.62
C ARG A 187 43.35 -4.03 17.56
N TYR A 188 44.40 -3.30 17.18
CA TYR A 188 45.59 -3.11 18.02
C TYR A 188 45.39 -1.99 19.06
N ASP A 189 44.69 -0.91 18.72
CA ASP A 189 44.40 0.17 19.67
C ASP A 189 43.53 -0.32 20.84
N ARG A 190 42.46 -1.08 20.56
CA ARG A 190 41.61 -1.68 21.60
C ARG A 190 42.35 -2.68 22.50
N ALA A 191 43.41 -3.33 22.01
CA ALA A 191 44.21 -4.26 22.80
C ALA A 191 45.25 -3.56 23.69
N GLY A 192 45.58 -2.30 23.41
CA GLY A 192 46.54 -1.50 24.18
C GLY A 192 45.92 -0.69 25.33
N ASP A 193 44.60 -0.51 25.34
CA ASP A 193 43.86 0.20 26.40
C ASP A 193 43.44 -0.73 27.57
N ASP A 194 43.62 -2.05 27.45
CA ASP A 194 43.36 -3.06 28.49
C ASP A 194 44.61 -3.42 29.34
N GLU A 195 45.70 -2.63 29.26
CA GLU A 195 46.94 -2.78 30.07
C GLU A 195 47.10 -1.72 31.18
#